data_AF-A0A4W3HAQ9-F1
#
_entry.id   AF-A0A4W3HAQ9-F1
#
_cell.length_a   1.000
_cell.length_b   1.000
_cell.length_c   1.000
_cell.angle_alpha   90.00
_cell.angle_beta   90.00
_cell.angle_gamma   90.00
#
_symmetry.space_group_name_H-M   'P 1'
#
loop_
_entity.id
_entity.type
_entity.pdbx_description
1 polymer ?
#
loop_
_entity_poly.entity_id
_entity_poly.type
_entity_poly.pdbx_seq_one_letter_code
_entity_poly.pdbx_strand_id
1 'polypeptide(L)'
;MSPTLHTVPSVSLSLTLLCLSLGALVTQRPRTVTAREGETVTLRCYQNNTKYEAMLWYLQPHQGGLTLIGYGSYSNELSTVYEDKFKSGNAFQMHLYSYL
;
A
#
# COMPACT_ATOMS: atom_id res chain seq x y z
N MET A 1 31.29 20.12 53.90
CA MET A 1 30.51 21.04 53.05
C MET A 1 30.76 20.64 51.60
N SER A 2 29.69 20.39 50.85
CA SER A 2 29.61 19.59 49.62
C SER A 2 30.24 20.23 48.38
N PRO A 3 30.69 19.45 47.38
CA PRO A 3 30.98 20.00 46.05
C PRO A 3 29.66 20.21 45.29
N THR A 4 29.48 21.38 44.70
CA THR A 4 28.33 21.72 43.86
C THR A 4 28.44 21.01 42.51
N LEU A 5 27.44 20.17 42.21
CA LEU A 5 27.30 19.50 40.92
C LEU A 5 26.88 20.52 39.86
N HIS A 6 27.81 20.96 39.02
CA HIS A 6 27.47 21.76 37.85
C HIS A 6 26.95 20.83 36.75
N THR A 7 25.63 20.82 36.58
CA THR A 7 24.92 20.18 35.46
C THR A 7 25.30 20.89 34.16
N VAL A 8 25.99 20.19 33.27
CA VAL A 8 26.17 20.62 31.88
C VAL A 8 24.89 20.27 31.12
N PRO A 9 24.20 21.21 30.45
CA PRO A 9 23.04 20.86 29.65
C PRO A 9 23.51 20.17 28.37
N SER A 10 23.42 18.84 28.32
CA SER A 10 23.61 18.10 27.07
C SER A 10 22.41 18.37 26.17
N VAL A 11 22.55 19.29 25.21
CA VAL A 11 21.56 19.46 24.15
C VAL A 11 21.75 18.31 23.17
N SER A 12 20.98 17.23 23.36
CA SER A 12 20.88 16.17 22.35
C SER A 12 19.97 16.66 21.23
N LEU A 13 20.57 17.15 20.15
CA LEU A 13 19.84 17.46 18.92
C LEU A 13 19.59 16.12 18.19
N SER A 14 18.54 15.41 18.60
CA SER A 14 18.11 14.20 17.89
C SER A 14 17.43 14.63 16.59
N LEU A 15 18.19 14.68 15.50
CA LEU A 15 17.64 14.86 14.16
C LEU A 15 16.94 13.58 13.74
N THR A 16 15.71 13.37 14.22
CA THR A 16 14.82 12.35 13.65
C THR A 16 14.46 12.80 12.25
N LEU A 17 15.15 12.25 11.25
CA LEU A 17 14.77 12.37 9.86
C LEU A 17 13.42 11.67 9.68
N LEU A 18 12.34 12.42 9.92
CA LEU A 18 11.00 12.04 9.50
C LEU A 18 11.02 12.05 7.97
N CYS A 19 11.41 10.93 7.36
CA CYS A 19 11.04 10.63 5.98
C CYS A 19 9.52 10.50 5.93
N LEU A 20 8.83 11.64 5.91
CA LEU A 20 7.42 11.74 5.59
C LEU A 20 7.30 11.36 4.12
N SER A 21 6.91 10.13 3.83
CA SER A 21 6.50 9.77 2.48
C SER A 21 5.21 10.53 2.18
N LEU A 22 5.23 11.43 1.18
CA LEU A 22 4.06 12.19 0.70
C LEU A 22 3.05 11.34 -0.09
N GLY A 23 3.01 10.02 0.14
CA GLY A 23 2.13 9.09 -0.58
C GLY A 23 0.71 9.05 -0.02
N ALA A 24 -0.25 8.58 -0.82
CA ALA A 24 -1.54 8.16 -0.27
C ALA A 24 -1.35 7.05 0.76
N LEU A 25 -2.09 7.12 1.87
CA LEU A 25 -2.23 5.98 2.75
C LEU A 25 -3.09 4.93 2.04
N VAL A 26 -2.49 3.78 1.75
CA VAL A 26 -3.12 2.65 1.08
C VAL A 26 -3.33 1.52 2.09
N THR A 27 -4.56 1.03 2.21
CA THR A 27 -4.92 -0.11 3.08
C THR A 27 -5.40 -1.27 2.24
N GLN A 28 -4.75 -2.43 2.37
CA GLN A 28 -5.15 -3.67 1.70
C GLN A 28 -5.74 -4.68 2.69
N ARG A 29 -6.79 -5.39 2.25
CA ARG A 29 -7.44 -6.47 3.01
C ARG A 29 -7.89 -7.62 2.09
N PRO A 30 -7.78 -8.89 2.53
CA PRO A 30 -7.01 -9.33 3.70
C PRO A 30 -5.49 -9.13 3.50
N ARG A 31 -4.73 -9.10 4.60
CA ARG A 31 -3.25 -9.01 4.56
C ARG A 31 -2.59 -10.29 4.09
N THR A 32 -3.23 -11.41 4.35
CA THR A 32 -2.77 -12.75 3.99
C THR A 32 -4.01 -13.56 3.66
N VAL A 33 -3.89 -14.38 2.63
CA VAL A 33 -4.94 -15.27 2.17
C VAL A 33 -4.31 -16.61 1.80
N THR A 34 -5.01 -17.69 2.13
CA THR A 34 -4.66 -19.04 1.70
C THR A 34 -5.85 -19.56 0.92
N ALA A 35 -5.61 -19.97 -0.32
CA ALA A 35 -6.63 -20.47 -1.23
C ALA A 35 -6.07 -21.68 -1.98
N ARG A 36 -6.96 -22.56 -2.42
CA ARG A 36 -6.62 -23.70 -3.27
C ARG A 36 -6.52 -23.24 -4.71
N GLU A 37 -5.80 -24.02 -5.52
CA GLU A 37 -5.75 -23.78 -6.96
C GLU A 37 -7.16 -23.79 -7.56
N GLY A 38 -7.47 -22.81 -8.40
CA GLY A 38 -8.78 -22.62 -9.02
C GLY A 38 -9.79 -21.84 -8.16
N GLU A 39 -9.50 -21.58 -6.88
CA GLU A 39 -10.36 -20.72 -6.05
C GLU A 39 -10.16 -19.24 -6.39
N THR A 40 -11.26 -18.49 -6.37
CA THR A 40 -11.23 -17.03 -6.51
C THR A 40 -10.94 -16.37 -5.17
N VAL A 41 -9.95 -15.49 -5.17
CA VAL A 41 -9.62 -14.65 -4.02
C VAL A 41 -9.99 -13.21 -4.31
N THR A 42 -10.68 -12.55 -3.38
CA THR A 42 -10.92 -11.11 -3.46
C THR A 42 -9.94 -10.35 -2.57
N LEU A 43 -9.12 -9.51 -3.18
CA LEU A 43 -8.29 -8.52 -2.48
C LEU A 43 -8.93 -7.14 -2.63
N ARG A 44 -9.01 -6.42 -1.54
CA ARG A 44 -9.59 -5.09 -1.47
C ARG A 44 -8.50 -4.09 -1.14
N CYS A 45 -8.50 -2.98 -1.86
CA CYS A 45 -7.61 -1.88 -1.58
C CYS A 45 -8.41 -0.60 -1.40
N TYR A 46 -8.01 0.16 -0.38
CA TYR A 46 -8.67 1.37 0.07
C TYR A 46 -7.64 2.49 0.12
N GLN A 47 -7.99 3.65 -0.43
CA GLN A 47 -7.20 4.86 -0.32
C GLN A 47 -8.13 6.08 -0.27
N ASN A 48 -7.78 7.09 0.53
CA ASN A 48 -8.58 8.30 0.71
C ASN A 48 -7.82 9.54 0.25
N ASN A 49 -7.32 9.50 -0.99
CA ASN A 49 -6.65 10.63 -1.61
C ASN A 49 -7.18 10.80 -3.04
N THR A 50 -7.96 11.86 -3.22
CA THR A 50 -8.62 12.22 -4.49
C THR A 50 -7.65 12.74 -5.56
N LYS A 51 -6.38 12.98 -5.21
CA LYS A 51 -5.36 13.40 -6.18
C LYS A 51 -4.87 12.27 -7.07
N TYR A 52 -5.14 11.01 -6.71
CA TYR A 52 -4.74 9.85 -7.50
C TYR A 52 -5.94 9.32 -8.27
N GLU A 53 -5.84 9.39 -9.59
CA GLU A 53 -6.90 8.95 -10.52
C GLU A 53 -6.92 7.44 -10.73
N ALA A 54 -5.83 6.75 -10.33
CA ALA A 54 -5.70 5.31 -10.51
C ALA A 54 -5.08 4.63 -9.29
N MET A 55 -5.40 3.35 -9.13
CA MET A 55 -4.80 2.46 -8.16
C MET A 55 -4.27 1.22 -8.88
N LEU A 56 -2.95 1.07 -8.84
CA LEU A 56 -2.21 0.02 -9.51
C LEU A 56 -2.04 -1.17 -8.59
N TRP A 57 -2.12 -2.37 -9.15
CA TRP A 57 -1.89 -3.62 -8.44
C TRP A 57 -0.67 -4.35 -9.00
N TYR A 58 0.19 -4.80 -8.11
CA TYR A 58 1.42 -5.50 -8.47
C TYR A 58 1.50 -6.85 -7.77
N LEU A 59 2.00 -7.84 -8.49
CA LEU A 59 2.44 -9.11 -7.94
C LEU A 59 3.95 -9.03 -7.65
N GLN A 60 4.33 -9.46 -6.44
CA GLN A 60 5.73 -9.56 -6.04
C GLN A 60 6.03 -10.94 -5.42
N PRO A 61 6.75 -11.81 -6.13
CA PRO A 61 7.33 -13.02 -5.54
C PRO A 61 8.39 -12.67 -4.48
N HIS A 62 8.67 -13.59 -3.54
CA HIS A 62 9.60 -13.39 -2.41
C HIS A 62 11.00 -12.85 -2.81
N GLN A 63 11.47 -13.14 -4.02
CA GLN A 63 12.74 -12.63 -4.57
C GLN A 63 12.57 -12.05 -5.99
N GLY A 64 11.36 -11.62 -6.33
CA GLY A 64 11.02 -11.12 -7.66
C GLY A 64 10.88 -9.59 -7.71
N GLY A 65 10.96 -9.07 -8.93
CA GLY A 65 10.54 -7.69 -9.22
C GLY A 65 9.02 -7.53 -9.19
N LEU A 66 8.58 -6.28 -9.13
CA LEU A 66 7.17 -5.92 -9.23
C LEU A 66 6.67 -6.17 -10.66
N THR A 67 5.60 -6.94 -10.79
CA THR A 67 4.89 -7.13 -12.07
C THR A 67 3.50 -6.53 -11.97
N LEU A 68 3.17 -5.60 -12.85
CA LEU A 68 1.83 -5.03 -12.93
C LEU A 68 0.84 -6.15 -13.30
N ILE A 69 -0.22 -6.32 -12.50
CA ILE A 69 -1.30 -7.27 -12.77
C ILE A 69 -2.55 -6.60 -13.32
N GLY A 70 -2.76 -5.34 -12.94
CA GLY A 70 -3.88 -4.54 -13.38
C GLY A 70 -3.96 -3.22 -12.64
N TYR A 71 -4.94 -2.42 -13.00
CA TYR A 71 -5.21 -1.13 -12.39
C TYR A 71 -6.70 -0.83 -12.37
N GLY A 72 -7.12 -0.07 -11.37
CA GLY A 72 -8.43 0.56 -11.35
C GLY A 72 -8.31 2.05 -11.59
N SER A 73 -9.25 2.61 -12.35
CA SER A 73 -9.39 4.05 -12.51
C SER A 73 -10.64 4.55 -11.79
N TYR A 74 -10.52 5.69 -11.10
CA TYR A 74 -11.64 6.40 -10.51
C TYR A 74 -12.30 7.30 -11.58
N SER A 75 -12.82 6.69 -12.65
CA SER A 75 -13.75 7.38 -13.55
C SER A 75 -15.18 7.28 -13.00
N ASN A 76 -16.14 7.90 -13.69
CA ASN A 76 -17.57 7.81 -13.41
C ASN A 76 -18.13 6.37 -13.34
N GLU A 77 -17.37 5.37 -13.78
CA GLU A 77 -17.65 3.95 -13.62
C GLU A 77 -16.37 3.25 -13.14
N LEU A 78 -16.36 2.72 -11.91
CA LEU A 78 -15.19 2.03 -11.38
C LEU A 78 -14.87 0.79 -12.22
N SER A 79 -13.88 0.90 -13.09
CA SER A 79 -13.42 -0.20 -13.95
C SER A 79 -12.05 -0.69 -13.49
N THR A 80 -11.93 -2.00 -13.34
CA THR A 80 -10.65 -2.68 -13.11
C THR A 80 -10.20 -3.31 -14.42
N VAL A 81 -9.02 -2.93 -14.88
CA VAL A 81 -8.39 -3.45 -16.10
C VAL A 81 -7.25 -4.38 -15.69
N TYR A 82 -7.26 -5.61 -16.20
CA TYR A 82 -6.18 -6.58 -16.02
C TYR A 82 -5.25 -6.57 -17.24
N GLU A 83 -3.96 -6.78 -16.99
CA GLU A 83 -2.99 -7.05 -18.06
C GLU A 83 -3.33 -8.37 -18.75
N ASP A 84 -3.05 -8.49 -20.06
CA ASP A 84 -3.50 -9.62 -20.89
C ASP A 84 -3.19 -11.00 -20.30
N LYS A 85 -1.97 -11.17 -19.78
CA LYS A 85 -1.51 -12.41 -19.14
C LYS A 85 -2.23 -12.78 -17.85
N PHE A 86 -3.02 -11.87 -17.28
CA PHE A 86 -3.78 -12.06 -16.05
C PHE A 86 -5.31 -11.99 -16.27
N LYS A 87 -5.79 -11.79 -17.50
CA LYS A 87 -7.23 -11.76 -17.82
C LYS A 87 -7.91 -13.12 -17.67
N SER A 88 -7.18 -14.22 -17.84
CA SER A 88 -7.76 -15.58 -17.86
C SER A 88 -7.89 -16.24 -16.48
N GLY A 89 -7.45 -15.57 -15.42
CA GLY A 89 -7.44 -16.13 -14.08
C GLY A 89 -8.55 -15.54 -13.23
N ASN A 90 -9.64 -16.30 -13.02
CA ASN A 90 -10.61 -16.03 -11.95
C ASN A 90 -9.98 -16.07 -10.54
N ALA A 91 -8.66 -16.28 -10.42
CA ALA A 91 -7.94 -16.45 -9.16
C ALA A 91 -7.90 -15.16 -8.32
N PHE A 92 -7.96 -13.97 -8.94
CA PHE A 92 -7.86 -12.71 -8.21
C PHE A 92 -8.91 -11.70 -8.69
N GLN A 93 -9.80 -11.31 -7.80
CA GLN A 93 -10.67 -10.15 -7.96
C GLN A 93 -10.10 -8.99 -7.15
N MET A 94 -9.79 -7.90 -7.85
CA MET A 94 -9.34 -6.65 -7.25
C MET A 94 -10.52 -5.70 -7.16
N HIS A 95 -10.89 -5.33 -5.94
CA HIS A 95 -11.94 -4.33 -5.70
C HIS A 95 -11.31 -3.05 -5.14
N LEU A 96 -11.77 -1.92 -5.65
CA LEU A 96 -11.31 -0.60 -5.25
C LEU A 96 -12.43 0.10 -4.50
N TYR A 97 -12.08 0.78 -3.41
CA TYR A 97 -13.02 1.60 -2.67
C TYR A 97 -12.32 2.92 -2.31
N SER A 98 -12.88 4.03 -2.77
CA SER A 98 -12.61 5.36 -2.23
C SER A 98 -13.73 5.74 -1.26
N TYR A 99 -13.40 6.42 -0.17
CA TYR A 99 -14.39 7.19 0.57
C TYR A 99 -14.54 8.52 -0.18
N LEU A 100 -15.70 8.76 -0.78
CA LEU A 100 -16.10 10.10 -1.22
C LEU A 100 -16.47 10.95 0.00
#